data_AF-A0AAV0JGD5-F1
#
_entry.id   AF-A0AAV0JGD5-F1
#
_cell.length_a   1.000
_cell.length_b   1.000
_cell.length_c   1.000
_cell.angle_alpha   90.00
_cell.angle_beta   90.00
_cell.angle_gamma   90.00
#
_symmetry.space_group_name_H-M   'P 1'
#
loop_
_entity.id
_entity.type
_entity.pdbx_description
1 polymer ?
#
loop_
_entity_poly.entity_id
_entity_poly.type
_entity_poly.pdbx_seq_one_letter_code
_entity_poly.pdbx_strand_id
1 'polypeptide(L)'
;MEEGENSLVQGENGTIDGQGDVWWNMWRQRTLQYTRPSLVEFMNSRDIIISNVIFKNSPFWNIHPVYSSNVVVRYVTILAPHDSPNTDGVDPGRNPSHYCSFF
;
A
#
# COMPACT_ATOMS: atom_id res chain seq x y z
N MET A 1 2.67 -20.48 -9.82
CA MET A 1 2.73 -19.23 -9.04
C MET A 1 3.30 -19.65 -7.71
N GLU A 2 4.50 -19.18 -7.41
CA GLU A 2 5.25 -19.61 -6.23
C GLU A 2 4.65 -18.91 -5.00
N GLU A 3 4.39 -19.68 -3.94
CA GLU A 3 3.89 -19.14 -2.68
C GLU A 3 5.03 -18.39 -1.99
N GLY A 4 4.86 -17.09 -1.76
CA GLY A 4 5.84 -16.29 -1.04
C GLY A 4 5.77 -16.61 0.45
N GLU A 5 6.71 -17.39 0.95
CA GLU A 5 6.83 -17.66 2.39
C GLU A 5 7.66 -16.54 3.05
N ASN A 6 6.97 -15.69 3.84
CA ASN A 6 7.50 -14.58 4.64
C ASN A 6 7.98 -13.35 3.84
N SER A 7 7.30 -12.22 4.00
CA SER A 7 7.75 -10.92 3.48
C SER A 7 7.95 -9.91 4.60
N LEU A 8 9.18 -9.38 4.73
CA LEU A 8 9.52 -8.36 5.73
C LEU A 8 9.84 -7.04 5.04
N VAL A 9 9.10 -5.99 5.40
CA VAL A 9 9.41 -4.61 5.06
C VAL A 9 9.66 -3.84 6.36
N GLN A 10 10.91 -3.56 6.66
CA GLN A 10 11.31 -2.82 7.84
C GLN A 10 12.19 -1.63 7.46
N GLY A 11 11.92 -0.47 8.05
CA GLY A 11 12.74 0.72 7.90
C GLY A 11 13.23 1.24 9.25
N GLU A 12 14.25 2.10 9.21
CA GLU A 12 14.62 2.97 10.33
C GLU A 12 14.06 4.38 10.05
N ASN A 13 12.74 4.47 9.84
CA ASN A 13 12.06 5.69 9.38
C ASN A 13 12.39 6.09 7.93
N GLY A 14 12.69 5.09 7.09
CA GLY A 14 12.89 5.26 5.65
C GLY A 14 11.58 5.59 4.92
N THR A 15 11.68 6.31 3.80
CA THR A 15 10.53 6.76 3.02
C THR A 15 10.40 6.02 1.70
N ILE A 16 9.21 5.48 1.42
CA ILE A 16 8.80 4.98 0.10
C ILE A 16 7.91 6.07 -0.52
N ASP A 17 8.43 6.81 -1.49
CA ASP A 17 7.71 7.90 -2.18
C ASP A 17 7.19 7.43 -3.56
N GLY A 18 5.86 7.38 -3.70
CA GLY A 18 5.16 6.91 -4.89
C GLY A 18 5.05 7.92 -6.03
N GLN A 19 5.48 9.17 -5.81
CA GLN A 19 5.42 10.25 -6.80
C GLN A 19 4.01 10.39 -7.44
N GLY A 20 2.98 10.30 -6.61
CA GLY A 20 1.57 10.27 -7.03
C GLY A 20 1.09 11.45 -7.87
N ASP A 21 1.77 12.60 -7.83
CA ASP A 21 1.38 13.83 -8.55
C ASP A 21 1.06 13.60 -10.03
N VAL A 22 1.89 12.82 -10.73
CA VAL A 22 1.70 12.51 -12.15
C VAL A 22 0.37 11.77 -12.37
N TRP A 23 0.09 10.78 -11.52
CA TRP A 23 -1.12 9.96 -11.58
C TRP A 23 -2.37 10.75 -11.19
N TRP A 24 -2.27 11.60 -10.17
CA TRP A 24 -3.38 12.45 -9.73
C TRP A 24 -3.74 13.48 -10.80
N ASN A 25 -2.73 14.04 -11.50
CA ASN A 25 -2.95 14.95 -12.62
C ASN A 25 -3.67 14.26 -13.78
N MET A 26 -3.22 13.07 -14.17
CA MET A 26 -3.89 12.29 -15.23
C MET A 26 -5.33 11.89 -14.83
N TRP A 27 -5.55 11.54 -13.56
CA TRP A 27 -6.88 11.23 -13.04
C TRP A 27 -7.82 12.44 -13.11
N ARG A 28 -7.38 13.60 -12.62
CA ARG A 28 -8.14 14.86 -12.70
C ARG A 28 -8.47 15.25 -14.14
N GLN A 29 -7.55 15.03 -15.06
CA GLN A 29 -7.72 15.32 -16.49
C GLN A 29 -8.51 14.24 -17.24
N ARG A 30 -8.85 13.11 -16.59
CA ARG A 30 -9.48 11.94 -17.23
C ARG A 30 -8.69 11.40 -18.42
N THR A 31 -7.37 11.45 -18.34
CA THR A 31 -6.44 11.00 -19.39
C THR A 31 -5.75 9.67 -19.06
N LEU A 32 -6.09 9.06 -17.93
CA LEU A 32 -5.61 7.74 -17.55
C LEU A 32 -6.02 6.68 -18.58
N GLN A 33 -5.03 5.99 -19.15
CA GLN A 33 -5.27 4.81 -20.00
C GLN A 33 -5.53 3.55 -19.16
N TYR A 34 -4.97 3.50 -17.95
CA TYR A 34 -5.07 2.39 -17.01
C TYR A 34 -5.33 2.91 -15.59
N THR A 35 -5.63 2.00 -14.66
CA THR A 35 -5.76 2.37 -13.24
C THR A 35 -4.45 2.91 -12.66
N ARG A 36 -4.56 3.72 -11.61
CA ARG A 36 -3.42 4.18 -10.82
C ARG A 36 -2.84 2.99 -10.05
N PRO A 37 -1.51 2.83 -9.98
CA PRO A 37 -0.88 1.72 -9.26
C PRO A 37 -0.97 1.90 -7.73
N SER A 38 -1.00 0.79 -7.00
CA SER A 38 -0.76 0.79 -5.55
C SER A 38 0.71 1.09 -5.26
N LEU A 39 1.02 1.71 -4.12
CA LEU A 39 2.39 2.00 -3.71
C LEU A 39 3.15 0.73 -3.32
N VAL A 40 2.53 -0.12 -2.51
CA VAL A 40 3.01 -1.48 -2.23
C VAL A 40 1.85 -2.45 -2.32
N GLU A 41 2.05 -3.55 -3.06
CA GLU A 41 1.07 -4.61 -3.23
C GLU A 41 1.72 -5.97 -2.91
N PHE A 42 1.05 -6.76 -2.07
CA PHE A 42 1.43 -8.14 -1.79
C PHE A 42 0.33 -9.04 -2.32
N MET A 43 0.68 -10.02 -3.14
CA MET A 43 -0.29 -10.96 -3.72
C MET A 43 0.04 -12.38 -3.26
N ASN A 44 -0.99 -13.14 -2.85
CA ASN A 44 -0.86 -14.55 -2.47
C ASN A 44 0.30 -14.82 -1.49
N SER A 45 0.45 -13.95 -0.49
CA SER A 45 1.60 -13.96 0.42
C SER A 45 1.16 -14.26 1.85
N ARG A 46 2.03 -14.90 2.63
CA ARG A 46 1.77 -15.18 4.06
C ARG A 46 2.86 -14.59 4.94
N ASP A 47 2.48 -14.28 6.18
CA ASP A 47 3.41 -13.86 7.24
C ASP A 47 4.15 -12.55 6.85
N ILE A 48 3.38 -11.49 6.61
CA ILE A 48 3.88 -10.17 6.20
C ILE A 48 4.04 -9.27 7.43
N ILE A 49 5.21 -8.66 7.59
CA ILE A 49 5.42 -7.61 8.59
C ILE A 49 5.90 -6.33 7.89
N ILE A 50 5.15 -5.25 8.08
CA ILE A 50 5.51 -3.89 7.64
C ILE A 50 5.70 -3.04 8.88
N SER A 51 6.89 -2.48 9.09
CA SER A 51 7.11 -1.62 10.26
C SER A 51 8.15 -0.53 10.12
N ASN A 52 7.92 0.59 10.82
CA ASN A 52 8.84 1.73 10.91
C ASN A 52 9.19 2.36 9.53
N VAL A 53 8.19 2.51 8.66
CA VAL A 53 8.34 3.04 7.30
C VAL A 53 7.36 4.18 7.07
N ILE A 54 7.80 5.19 6.32
CA ILE A 54 6.96 6.29 5.83
C ILE A 54 6.53 5.97 4.39
N PHE A 55 5.23 5.86 4.16
CA PHE A 55 4.64 5.80 2.83
C PHE A 55 4.23 7.21 2.41
N LYS A 56 4.71 7.67 1.27
CA LYS A 56 4.50 9.05 0.82
C LYS A 56 3.97 9.09 -0.61
N ASN A 57 3.01 9.97 -0.86
CA ASN A 57 2.46 10.28 -2.18
C ASN A 57 2.04 9.03 -2.98
N SER A 58 1.25 8.14 -2.37
CA SER A 58 0.75 6.97 -3.10
C SER A 58 -0.09 7.41 -4.31
N PRO A 59 0.14 6.83 -5.51
CA PRO A 59 -0.74 7.07 -6.64
C PRO A 59 -2.17 6.61 -6.40
N PHE A 60 -2.36 5.56 -5.58
CA PHE A 60 -3.67 5.02 -5.21
C PHE A 60 -3.65 4.40 -3.80
N TRP A 61 -3.65 3.07 -3.66
CA TRP A 61 -3.56 2.40 -2.36
C TRP A 61 -2.16 2.50 -1.77
N ASN A 62 -2.02 2.79 -0.46
CA ASN A 62 -0.70 2.81 0.19
C ASN A 62 -0.15 1.40 0.39
N ILE A 63 -0.92 0.52 1.04
CA ILE A 63 -0.57 -0.89 1.29
C ILE A 63 -1.77 -1.73 0.85
N HIS A 64 -1.58 -2.61 -0.12
CA HIS A 64 -2.64 -3.44 -0.70
C HIS A 64 -2.28 -4.93 -0.63
N PRO A 65 -2.62 -5.63 0.46
CA PRO A 65 -2.48 -7.08 0.55
C PRO A 65 -3.69 -7.77 -0.07
N VAL A 66 -3.46 -8.53 -1.15
CA VAL A 66 -4.46 -9.27 -1.92
C VAL A 66 -4.22 -10.76 -1.74
N TYR A 67 -5.27 -11.51 -1.35
CA TYR A 67 -5.18 -12.96 -1.07
C TYR A 67 -4.03 -13.32 -0.12
N SER A 68 -3.73 -12.41 0.81
CA SER A 68 -2.60 -12.53 1.72
C SER A 68 -3.07 -12.79 3.14
N SER A 69 -2.25 -13.47 3.93
CA SER A 69 -2.60 -13.93 5.28
C SER A 69 -1.53 -13.57 6.31
N ASN A 70 -1.95 -13.37 7.57
CA ASN A 70 -1.09 -12.96 8.67
C ASN A 70 -0.26 -11.70 8.33
N VAL A 71 -0.95 -10.59 8.08
CA VAL A 71 -0.34 -9.29 7.77
C VAL A 71 -0.37 -8.40 9.00
N VAL A 72 0.81 -7.94 9.42
CA VAL A 72 1.01 -7.00 10.52
C VAL A 72 1.58 -5.72 9.95
N VAL A 73 0.85 -4.61 10.13
CA VAL A 73 1.34 -3.26 9.79
C VAL A 73 1.41 -2.47 11.09
N ARG A 74 2.61 -1.99 11.44
CA ARG A 74 2.81 -1.22 12.68
C ARG A 74 3.81 -0.09 12.55
N TYR A 75 3.60 1.00 13.28
CA TYR A 75 4.53 2.15 13.28
C TYR A 75 4.81 2.70 11.88
N VAL A 76 3.79 2.73 11.02
CA VAL A 76 3.89 3.31 9.68
C VAL A 76 3.35 4.74 9.70
N THR A 77 3.94 5.61 8.89
CA THR A 77 3.42 6.97 8.67
C THR A 77 2.97 7.10 7.22
N ILE A 78 1.80 7.67 6.98
CA ILE A 78 1.28 7.90 5.63
C ILE A 78 1.19 9.40 5.39
N LEU A 79 1.85 9.89 4.34
CA LEU A 79 1.95 11.30 3.99
C LEU A 79 1.48 11.54 2.56
N ALA A 80 0.51 12.43 2.38
CA ALA A 80 0.12 12.92 1.07
C ALA A 80 -0.42 14.35 1.17
N PRO A 81 -0.40 15.14 0.09
CA PRO A 81 -1.09 16.43 0.03
C PRO A 81 -2.58 16.28 0.33
N HIS A 82 -3.17 17.29 0.97
CA HIS A 82 -4.59 17.29 1.36
C HIS A 82 -5.54 17.16 0.15
N ASP A 83 -5.12 17.63 -1.02
CA ASP A 83 -5.89 17.57 -2.28
C ASP A 83 -5.60 16.30 -3.11
N SER A 84 -4.84 15.34 -2.57
CA SER A 84 -4.58 14.06 -3.23
C SER A 84 -5.85 13.18 -3.25
N PRO A 85 -6.15 12.51 -4.37
CA PRO A 85 -7.26 11.57 -4.46
C PRO A 85 -6.92 10.24 -3.79
N ASN A 86 -7.78 9.81 -2.85
CA ASN A 86 -7.64 8.62 -1.99
C ASN A 86 -6.54 8.78 -0.92
N THR A 87 -6.89 9.37 0.22
CA THR A 87 -6.04 9.51 1.41
C THR A 87 -6.14 8.34 2.38
N ASP A 88 -6.76 7.24 1.95
CA ASP A 88 -7.04 6.09 2.81
C ASP A 88 -5.72 5.43 3.22
N GLY A 89 -5.57 5.20 4.52
CA GLY A 89 -4.32 4.69 5.08
C GLY A 89 -4.03 3.26 4.66
N VAL A 90 -4.95 2.33 4.90
CA VAL A 90 -4.80 0.93 4.47
C VAL A 90 -6.15 0.39 4.00
N ASP A 91 -6.16 -0.33 2.87
CA ASP A 91 -7.36 -1.00 2.36
C ASP A 91 -7.10 -2.50 2.22
N PRO A 92 -7.73 -3.32 3.09
CA PRO A 92 -7.69 -4.76 2.95
C PRO A 92 -8.64 -5.21 1.84
N GLY A 93 -8.07 -5.73 0.75
CA GLY A 93 -8.83 -6.40 -0.31
C GLY A 93 -9.56 -7.66 0.17
N ARG A 94 -10.35 -8.27 -0.72
CA ARG A 94 -11.22 -9.42 -0.41
C ARG A 94 -10.42 -10.63 0.10
N ASN A 95 -10.44 -10.83 1.42
CA ASN A 95 -9.76 -11.94 2.10
C ASN A 95 -10.81 -12.80 2.83
N PRO A 96 -11.25 -13.95 2.28
CA PRO A 96 -12.40 -14.69 2.79
C PRO A 96 -12.21 -15.34 4.18
N SER A 97 -10.98 -15.32 4.73
CA SER A 97 -10.65 -16.02 5.99
C SER A 97 -9.52 -15.40 6.82
N HIS A 98 -9.04 -14.18 6.53
CA HIS A 98 -7.71 -13.74 6.99
C HIS A 98 -7.71 -12.41 7.74
N TYR A 99 -7.08 -12.39 8.92
CA TYR A 99 -6.93 -11.24 9.80
C TYR A 99 -5.84 -10.30 9.28
N CYS A 100 -6.15 -9.01 9.17
CA CYS A 100 -5.17 -7.94 8.99
C CYS A 100 -5.22 -7.08 10.26
N SER A 101 -4.07 -6.93 10.93
CA SER A 101 -4.00 -6.15 12.18
C SER A 101 -3.20 -4.88 11.96
N PHE A 102 -3.81 -3.75 12.28
CA PHE A 102 -3.23 -2.42 12.17
C PHE A 102 -2.96 -1.89 13.58
N PHE A 103 -1.70 -1.54 13.87
CA PHE A 103 -1.28 -1.04 15.19
C PHE A 103 -0.43 0.23 15.08
#